data_AF-A0A2E2UM77-F1
#
_entry.id   AF-A0A2E2UM77-F1
#
_cell.length_a   1.000
_cell.length_b   1.000
_cell.length_c   1.000
_cell.angle_alpha   90.00
_cell.angle_beta   90.00
_cell.angle_gamma   90.00
#
_symmetry.space_group_name_H-M   'P 1'
#
loop_
_entity.id
_entity.type
_entity.pdbx_description
1 polymer ?
#
loop_
_entity_poly.entity_id
_entity_poly.type
_entity_poly.pdbx_seq_one_letter_code
_entity_poly.pdbx_strand_id
1 'polypeptide(L)'
;SFVYRHRWPFHPKRLAQQFNKEWPGVLRSKGFFWLASRPDIQAMWSHAGLSVMFEPLAPWYASTPEDEWGLETDEERAGLEARWDPLLGDRQTEIVFIGIDMDEDAIRSRLDSCVLTGREFEKGFKKWLQFTDPLPEWDMSAILS
;
A
#
# COMPACT_ATOMS: atom_id res chain seq x y z
N SER A 1 2.61 14.44 13.51
CA SER A 1 2.54 13.23 12.67
C SER A 1 1.11 13.04 12.24
N PHE A 2 0.87 12.31 11.16
CA PHE A 2 -0.47 11.92 10.75
C PHE A 2 -0.44 10.56 10.05
N VAL A 3 -1.62 9.94 9.90
CA VAL A 3 -1.78 8.70 9.14
C VAL A 3 -2.56 8.98 7.86
N TYR A 4 -1.96 8.60 6.73
CA TYR A 4 -2.64 8.50 5.45
C TYR A 4 -3.28 7.13 5.33
N ARG A 5 -4.57 7.06 5.00
CA ARG A 5 -5.29 5.82 4.72
C ARG A 5 -6.02 5.94 3.39
N HIS A 6 -5.97 4.90 2.58
CA HIS A 6 -6.77 4.83 1.37
C HIS A 6 -7.18 3.39 1.07
N ARG A 7 -8.43 3.17 0.65
CA ARG A 7 -8.95 1.82 0.35
C ARG A 7 -8.59 1.32 -1.04
N TRP A 8 -8.43 2.21 -2.01
CA TRP A 8 -8.07 1.82 -3.38
C TRP A 8 -6.56 1.81 -3.59
N PRO A 9 -6.05 0.96 -4.50
CA PRO A 9 -4.62 0.81 -4.69
C PRO A 9 -4.02 2.02 -5.41
N PHE A 10 -2.70 2.18 -5.27
CA PHE A 10 -1.94 3.09 -6.10
C PHE A 10 -1.76 2.56 -7.52
N HIS A 11 -1.79 3.47 -8.49
CA HIS A 11 -1.35 3.23 -9.85
C HIS A 11 0.19 3.17 -9.87
N PRO A 12 0.81 2.09 -10.40
CA PRO A 12 2.26 1.89 -10.28
C PRO A 12 3.08 2.99 -10.94
N LYS A 13 2.76 3.38 -12.18
CA LYS A 13 3.41 4.50 -12.86
C LYS A 13 3.32 5.83 -12.09
N ARG A 14 2.18 6.15 -11.48
CA ARG A 14 1.99 7.42 -10.75
C ARG A 14 2.75 7.41 -9.43
N LEU A 15 2.75 6.28 -8.73
CA LEU A 15 3.54 6.10 -7.52
C LEU A 15 5.05 6.21 -7.80
N ALA A 16 5.52 5.55 -8.86
CA ALA A 16 6.93 5.61 -9.26
C ALA A 16 7.41 7.04 -9.59
N GLN A 17 6.54 7.88 -10.15
CA GLN A 17 6.84 9.29 -10.39
C GLN A 17 7.03 10.08 -9.09
N GLN A 18 6.56 9.60 -7.94
CA GLN A 18 6.77 10.22 -6.63
C GLN A 18 7.98 9.65 -5.88
N PHE A 19 8.50 8.48 -6.28
CA PHE A 19 9.47 7.68 -5.54
C PHE A 19 10.77 8.44 -5.21
N ASN A 20 11.28 9.22 -6.17
CA ASN A 20 12.55 9.93 -6.05
C ASN A 20 12.41 11.44 -5.78
N LYS A 21 11.23 11.91 -5.37
CA LYS A 21 11.08 13.33 -5.05
C LYS A 21 11.08 13.55 -3.55
N GLU A 22 11.56 14.72 -3.15
CA GLU A 22 11.54 15.18 -1.77
C GLU A 22 10.12 15.28 -1.20
N TRP A 23 10.02 15.11 0.11
CA TRP A 23 8.80 15.25 0.89
C TRP A 23 9.04 16.35 1.94
N PRO A 24 8.77 17.63 1.62
CA PRO A 24 9.07 18.74 2.51
C PRO A 24 8.48 18.55 3.91
N GLY A 25 9.28 18.82 4.93
CA GLY A 25 8.90 18.65 6.33
C GLY A 25 8.85 17.21 6.83
N VAL A 26 8.82 16.20 5.95
CA VAL A 26 8.77 14.78 6.35
C VAL A 26 10.16 14.30 6.74
N LEU A 27 10.32 13.90 8.00
CA LEU A 27 11.56 13.29 8.51
C LEU A 27 11.60 11.78 8.22
N ARG A 28 10.46 11.11 8.40
CA ARG A 28 10.29 9.68 8.09
C ARG A 28 8.84 9.35 7.80
N SER A 29 8.61 8.29 7.04
CA SER A 29 7.31 7.66 6.93
C SER A 29 7.43 6.14 6.81
N LYS A 30 6.45 5.42 7.36
CA LYS A 30 6.43 3.96 7.36
C LYS A 30 5.01 3.43 7.32
N GLY A 31 4.78 2.30 6.69
CA GLY A 31 3.50 1.62 6.75
C GLY A 31 3.32 0.62 5.61
N PHE A 32 2.08 0.30 5.30
CA PHE A 32 1.74 -0.64 4.25
C PHE A 32 1.02 0.06 3.11
N PHE A 33 1.18 -0.42 1.89
CA PHE A 33 0.43 0.09 0.75
C PHE A 33 -0.01 -1.02 -0.18
N TRP A 34 -1.05 -0.71 -0.95
CA TRP A 34 -1.60 -1.58 -1.96
C TRP A 34 -1.27 -1.06 -3.37
N LEU A 35 -0.72 -1.92 -4.21
CA LEU A 35 -0.29 -1.58 -5.57
C LEU A 35 -1.12 -2.33 -6.61
N ALA A 36 -1.68 -1.61 -7.58
CA ALA A 36 -2.63 -2.18 -8.53
C ALA A 36 -2.01 -3.30 -9.40
N SER A 37 -0.75 -3.15 -9.82
CA SER A 37 -0.03 -4.16 -10.62
C SER A 37 0.44 -5.38 -9.82
N ARG A 38 0.38 -5.33 -8.50
CA ARG A 38 0.80 -6.41 -7.58
C ARG A 38 -0.30 -6.63 -6.53
N PRO A 39 -1.54 -6.94 -6.97
CA PRO A 39 -2.74 -6.76 -6.16
C PRO A 39 -2.88 -7.73 -4.97
N ASP A 40 -2.17 -8.85 -5.02
CA ASP A 40 -2.23 -9.91 -4.02
C ASP A 40 -1.17 -9.77 -2.94
N ILE A 41 -0.26 -8.79 -3.06
CA ILE A 41 0.83 -8.58 -2.12
C ILE A 41 0.63 -7.26 -1.36
N GLN A 42 0.71 -7.34 -0.04
CA GLN A 42 0.89 -6.20 0.84
C GLN A 42 2.35 -5.78 0.78
N ALA A 43 2.60 -4.49 0.55
CA ALA A 43 3.94 -3.94 0.45
C ALA A 43 4.25 -2.98 1.59
N MET A 44 5.49 -3.02 2.08
CA MET A 44 6.04 -2.09 3.05
C MET A 44 6.49 -0.81 2.33
N TRP A 45 6.03 0.33 2.84
CA TRP A 45 6.59 1.65 2.58
C TRP A 45 7.59 1.98 3.69
N SER A 46 8.83 2.27 3.34
CA SER A 46 9.86 2.75 4.27
C SER A 46 10.53 4.00 3.71
N HIS A 47 10.47 5.11 4.43
CA HIS A 47 11.09 6.38 4.03
C HIS A 47 11.80 7.02 5.21
N ALA A 48 13.06 7.40 5.00
CA ALA A 48 13.84 8.19 5.94
C ALA A 48 14.82 9.10 5.15
N GLY A 49 14.86 10.38 5.50
CA GLY A 49 15.67 11.35 4.78
C GLY A 49 15.26 11.44 3.30
N LEU A 50 16.20 11.18 2.39
CA LEU A 50 15.98 11.23 0.94
C LEU A 50 15.63 9.86 0.32
N SER A 51 15.65 8.79 1.11
CA SER A 51 15.50 7.43 0.60
C SER A 51 14.10 6.90 0.87
N VAL A 52 13.40 6.49 -0.19
CA VAL A 52 12.16 5.72 -0.11
C VAL A 52 12.45 4.31 -0.62
N MET A 53 11.89 3.31 0.04
CA MET A 53 12.01 1.90 -0.32
C MET A 53 10.65 1.22 -0.25
N PHE A 54 10.39 0.36 -1.24
CA PHE A 54 9.20 -0.48 -1.33
C PHE A 54 9.58 -1.94 -1.35
N GLU A 55 9.13 -2.69 -0.36
CA GLU A 55 9.45 -4.10 -0.19
C GLU A 55 8.16 -4.90 -0.10
N PRO A 56 8.09 -6.13 -0.63
CA PRO A 56 6.93 -6.96 -0.40
C PRO A 56 6.95 -7.45 1.06
N LEU A 57 5.79 -7.55 1.71
CA LEU A 57 5.71 -7.95 3.13
C LEU A 57 5.00 -9.29 3.35
N ALA A 58 3.86 -9.49 2.72
CA ALA A 58 3.05 -10.70 2.84
C ALA A 58 1.96 -10.71 1.76
N PRO A 59 1.37 -11.86 1.43
CA PRO A 59 0.08 -11.89 0.75
C PRO A 59 -0.99 -11.17 1.57
N TRP A 60 -1.98 -10.56 0.92
CA TRP A 60 -3.18 -10.10 1.63
C TRP A 60 -4.00 -11.31 2.11
N TYR A 61 -4.64 -11.23 3.27
CA TYR A 61 -5.58 -12.29 3.70
C TYR A 61 -6.65 -12.54 2.64
N ALA A 62 -7.12 -11.47 2.01
CA ALA A 62 -8.11 -11.53 0.95
C ALA A 62 -7.58 -12.08 -0.40
N SER A 63 -6.31 -12.48 -0.50
CA SER A 63 -5.74 -13.28 -1.60
C SER A 63 -5.37 -14.70 -1.19
N THR A 64 -5.56 -15.05 0.09
CA THR A 64 -5.15 -16.32 0.68
C THR A 64 -6.39 -17.11 1.13
N PRO A 65 -6.45 -18.44 0.91
CA PRO A 65 -7.52 -19.27 1.48
C PRO A 65 -7.66 -19.09 3.00
N GLU A 66 -8.89 -19.07 3.53
CA GLU A 66 -9.14 -18.78 4.95
C GLU A 66 -8.49 -19.79 5.91
N ASP A 67 -8.39 -21.05 5.50
CA ASP A 67 -7.71 -22.12 6.24
C ASP A 67 -6.18 -21.93 6.32
N GLU A 68 -5.62 -21.05 5.50
CA GLU A 68 -4.19 -20.70 5.48
C GLU A 68 -3.88 -19.36 6.19
N TRP A 69 -4.89 -18.70 6.77
CA TRP A 69 -4.68 -17.38 7.41
C TRP A 69 -3.76 -17.44 8.64
N GLY A 70 -3.65 -18.57 9.33
CA GLY A 70 -2.75 -18.68 10.49
C GLY A 70 -3.09 -17.74 11.65
N LEU A 71 -4.37 -17.33 11.79
CA LEU A 71 -4.86 -16.58 12.95
C LEU A 71 -4.98 -17.54 14.13
N GLU A 72 -4.24 -17.29 15.21
CA GLU A 72 -4.17 -18.20 16.37
C GLU A 72 -5.17 -17.82 17.46
N THR A 73 -5.61 -16.56 17.48
CA THR A 73 -6.46 -16.00 18.54
C THR A 73 -7.73 -15.33 18.01
N ASP A 74 -8.78 -15.32 18.83
CA ASP A 74 -10.02 -14.58 18.54
C ASP A 74 -9.77 -13.07 18.41
N GLU A 75 -8.75 -12.54 19.10
CA GLU A 75 -8.37 -11.13 19.01
C GLU A 75 -7.78 -10.77 17.63
N GLU A 76 -6.91 -11.61 17.08
CA GLU A 76 -6.37 -11.44 15.72
C GLU A 76 -7.47 -11.49 14.67
N ARG A 77 -8.41 -12.44 14.82
CA ARG A 77 -9.59 -12.55 13.95
C ARG A 77 -10.46 -11.31 14.04
N ALA A 78 -10.84 -10.89 15.24
CA ALA A 78 -11.63 -9.68 15.44
C ALA A 78 -10.92 -8.42 14.87
N GLY A 79 -9.60 -8.35 15.00
CA GLY A 79 -8.79 -7.28 14.43
C GLY A 79 -8.81 -7.24 12.90
N LEU A 80 -8.75 -8.42 12.25
CA LEU A 80 -8.91 -8.54 10.79
C LEU A 80 -10.32 -8.16 10.34
N GLU A 81 -11.34 -8.70 11.00
CA GLU A 81 -12.75 -8.46 10.69
C GLU A 81 -13.13 -6.98 10.84
N ALA A 82 -12.62 -6.30 11.87
CA ALA A 82 -12.89 -4.89 12.12
C ALA A 82 -12.43 -3.96 10.98
N ARG A 83 -11.42 -4.38 10.19
CA ARG A 83 -10.90 -3.62 9.03
C ARG A 83 -11.32 -4.20 7.69
N TRP A 84 -12.06 -5.30 7.67
CA TRP A 84 -12.45 -6.02 6.48
C TRP A 84 -13.44 -5.21 5.63
N ASP A 85 -13.15 -5.09 4.35
CA ASP A 85 -14.06 -4.53 3.36
C ASP A 85 -14.76 -5.68 2.59
N PRO A 86 -16.09 -5.65 2.38
CA PRO A 86 -16.79 -6.74 1.68
C PRO A 86 -16.31 -6.99 0.24
N LEU A 87 -15.74 -6.00 -0.42
CA LEU A 87 -15.25 -6.10 -1.80
C LEU A 87 -13.74 -6.33 -1.88
N LEU A 88 -12.98 -5.72 -0.97
CA LEU A 88 -11.52 -5.66 -1.05
C LEU A 88 -10.83 -6.56 -0.02
N GLY A 89 -11.58 -7.00 0.99
CA GLY A 89 -11.11 -7.68 2.17
C GLY A 89 -10.21 -6.79 3.01
N ASP A 90 -9.03 -7.28 3.40
CA ASP A 90 -8.11 -6.53 4.26
C ASP A 90 -7.17 -5.57 3.53
N ARG A 91 -7.30 -5.49 2.20
CA ARG A 91 -6.50 -4.63 1.31
C ARG A 91 -6.74 -3.15 1.60
N GLN A 92 -5.66 -2.45 1.96
CA GLN A 92 -5.67 -0.99 2.13
C GLN A 92 -4.25 -0.42 2.14
N THR A 93 -4.14 0.87 1.87
CA THR A 93 -2.93 1.64 2.18
C THR A 93 -3.08 2.30 3.55
N GLU A 94 -2.04 2.20 4.37
CA GLU A 94 -1.91 2.88 5.64
C GLU A 94 -0.44 3.28 5.87
N ILE A 95 -0.15 4.57 5.87
CA ILE A 95 1.22 5.09 6.01
C ILE A 95 1.22 6.19 7.07
N VAL A 96 2.08 6.06 8.08
CA VAL A 96 2.31 7.13 9.06
C VAL A 96 3.43 8.05 8.57
N PHE A 97 3.17 9.35 8.62
CA PHE A 97 4.13 10.42 8.32
C PHE A 97 4.53 11.15 9.60
N ILE A 98 5.84 11.33 9.80
CA ILE A 98 6.42 12.00 10.97
C ILE A 98 7.38 13.06 10.46
N GLY A 99 7.21 14.28 10.94
CA GLY A 99 7.92 15.43 10.44
C GLY A 99 7.62 16.71 11.20
N ILE A 100 8.26 17.79 10.78
CA ILE A 100 8.17 19.14 11.33
C ILE A 100 7.75 20.06 10.19
N ASP A 101 6.80 20.97 10.43
CA ASP A 101 6.27 21.89 9.41
C ASP A 101 5.80 21.17 8.13
N MET A 102 5.25 19.97 8.29
CA MET A 102 4.64 19.21 7.18
C MET A 102 3.36 19.90 6.71
N ASP A 103 3.25 20.08 5.40
CA ASP A 103 1.97 20.38 4.76
C ASP A 103 1.20 19.06 4.54
N GLU A 104 0.38 18.70 5.52
CA GLU A 104 -0.40 17.45 5.49
C GLU A 104 -1.33 17.39 4.26
N ASP A 105 -2.00 18.48 3.91
CA ASP A 105 -2.93 18.53 2.78
C ASP A 105 -2.22 18.33 1.44
N ALA A 106 -1.02 18.91 1.27
CA ALA A 106 -0.20 18.69 0.10
C ALA A 106 0.29 17.24 -0.01
N ILE A 107 0.69 16.62 1.11
CA ILE A 107 1.13 15.22 1.14
C ILE A 107 -0.04 14.29 0.79
N ARG A 108 -1.22 14.51 1.39
CA ARG A 108 -2.46 13.76 1.08
C ARG A 108 -2.82 13.89 -0.39
N SER A 109 -2.92 15.11 -0.91
CA SER A 109 -3.24 15.38 -2.31
C SER A 109 -2.26 14.71 -3.27
N ARG A 110 -0.96 14.70 -2.92
CA ARG A 110 0.06 14.03 -3.72
C ARG A 110 -0.11 12.50 -3.72
N LEU A 111 -0.42 11.89 -2.59
CA LEU A 111 -0.70 10.44 -2.52
C LEU A 111 -2.01 10.09 -3.23
N ASP A 112 -3.06 10.89 -3.04
CA ASP A 112 -4.36 10.72 -3.71
C ASP A 112 -4.22 10.81 -5.24
N SER A 113 -3.32 11.68 -5.73
CA SER A 113 -2.98 11.76 -7.15
C SER A 113 -2.36 10.46 -7.70
N CYS A 114 -1.91 9.53 -6.84
CA CYS A 114 -1.39 8.22 -7.22
C CYS A 114 -2.46 7.12 -7.16
N VAL A 115 -3.58 7.32 -6.46
CA VAL A 115 -4.64 6.33 -6.30
C VAL A 115 -5.39 6.11 -7.61
N LEU A 116 -5.79 4.87 -7.92
CA LEU A 116 -6.66 4.58 -9.06
C LEU A 116 -7.89 5.51 -9.10
N THR A 117 -8.22 6.00 -10.28
CA THR A 117 -9.51 6.66 -10.50
C THR A 117 -10.63 5.62 -10.50
N GLY A 118 -11.89 6.03 -10.30
CA GLY A 118 -13.03 5.09 -10.32
C GLY A 118 -13.09 4.26 -11.60
N ARG A 119 -12.84 4.89 -12.75
CA ARG A 119 -12.78 4.21 -14.06
C ARG A 119 -11.64 3.21 -14.19
N GLU A 120 -10.51 3.45 -13.53
CA GLU A 120 -9.40 2.49 -13.52
C GLU A 120 -9.71 1.34 -12.55
N PHE A 121 -10.31 1.66 -11.41
CA PHE A 121 -10.72 0.68 -10.41
C PHE A 121 -11.74 -0.32 -10.99
N GLU A 122 -12.75 0.17 -11.71
CA GLU A 122 -13.77 -0.66 -12.38
C GLU A 122 -13.21 -1.69 -13.38
N LYS A 123 -11.97 -1.51 -13.87
CA LYS A 123 -11.33 -2.48 -14.78
C LYS A 123 -10.98 -3.81 -14.08
N GLY A 124 -10.81 -3.79 -12.77
CA GLY A 124 -10.50 -4.94 -11.93
C GLY A 124 -9.11 -5.56 -12.12
N PHE A 125 -8.80 -6.54 -11.26
CA PHE A 125 -7.48 -7.17 -11.10
C PHE A 125 -6.81 -7.59 -12.41
N LYS A 126 -7.52 -8.30 -13.28
CA LYS A 126 -6.97 -8.81 -14.55
C LYS A 126 -6.41 -7.69 -15.44
N LYS A 127 -7.01 -6.50 -15.39
CA LYS A 127 -6.54 -5.34 -16.15
C LYS A 127 -5.45 -4.57 -15.42
N TRP A 128 -5.51 -4.51 -14.09
CA TRP A 128 -4.48 -3.83 -13.31
C TRP A 128 -3.11 -4.51 -13.42
N LEU A 129 -3.08 -5.86 -13.50
CA LEU A 129 -1.86 -6.63 -13.77
C LEU A 129 -1.17 -6.26 -15.09
N GLN A 130 -1.88 -5.59 -16.00
CA GLN A 130 -1.35 -5.13 -17.30
C GLN A 130 -0.87 -3.67 -17.26
N PHE A 131 -0.98 -2.99 -16.11
CA PHE A 131 -0.44 -1.64 -15.97
C PHE A 131 1.08 -1.66 -16.08
N THR A 132 1.63 -0.69 -16.81
CA THR A 132 3.08 -0.48 -16.83
C THR A 132 3.56 -0.18 -15.41
N ASP A 133 4.42 -1.06 -14.90
CA ASP A 133 5.00 -0.97 -13.57
C ASP A 133 6.50 -0.71 -13.64
N PRO A 134 6.93 0.56 -13.49
CA PRO A 134 8.35 0.92 -13.51
C PRO A 134 9.01 0.86 -12.12
N LEU A 135 8.30 0.38 -11.08
CA LEU A 135 8.90 0.19 -9.76
C LEU A 135 9.88 -1.00 -9.79
N PRO A 136 10.90 -1.03 -8.91
CA PRO A 136 11.79 -2.17 -8.79
C PRO A 136 11.05 -3.50 -8.63
N GLU A 137 11.63 -4.57 -9.17
CA GLU A 137 11.12 -5.92 -8.92
C GLU A 137 11.19 -6.25 -7.43
N TRP A 138 10.21 -6.99 -6.94
CA TRP A 138 10.16 -7.46 -5.57
C TRP A 138 10.74 -8.87 -5.50
N ASP A 139 11.71 -9.06 -4.62
CA ASP A 139 12.17 -10.40 -4.28
C ASP A 139 11.13 -11.09 -3.40
N MET A 140 10.42 -12.05 -3.98
CA MET A 140 9.36 -12.80 -3.32
C MET A 140 9.89 -14.01 -2.53
N SER A 141 11.20 -14.29 -2.57
CA SER A 141 11.77 -15.45 -1.88
C SER A 141 11.71 -15.32 -0.35
N ALA A 142 11.73 -14.10 0.18
CA ALA A 142 11.70 -13.82 1.61
C ALA A 142 10.31 -13.97 2.26
N ILE A 143 9.27 -14.19 1.47
CA ILE A 143 7.86 -14.17 1.91
C ILE A 143 7.08 -15.44 1.58
N LEU A 144 7.65 -16.32 0.76
CA LEU A 144 7.05 -17.61 0.37
C LEU A 144 7.77 -18.79 1.02
N SER A 145 8.54 -18.54 2.09
CA SER A 145 9.33 -19.53 2.83
C SER A 145 8.56 -20.14 4.00
#